data_AF-A0A7Y9MLZ6-F1
#
_entry.id   AF-A0A7Y9MLZ6-F1
#
_cell.length_a   1.000
_cell.length_b   1.000
_cell.length_c   1.000
_cell.angle_alpha   90.00
_cell.angle_beta   90.00
_cell.angle_gamma   90.00
#
_symmetry.space_group_name_H-M   'P 1'
#
loop_
_entity.id
_entity.type
_entity.pdbx_description
1 polymer ?
#
loop_
_entity_poly.entity_id
_entity_poly.type
_entity_poly.pdbx_seq_one_letter_code
_entity_poly.pdbx_strand_id
1 'polypeptide(L)'
;MLNAVYELGAYSGSAQNLAQIGGLANDNVFSDGTELQMGSFSGDTSSGYVGTLAVGVDTATAPGVSAGAGGGGGGQPPSGGGPGN
;
A
#
# COMPACT_ATOMS: atom_id res chain seq x y z
N MET A 1 12.67 -11.68 3.19
CA MET A 1 12.90 -10.47 2.37
C MET A 1 12.70 -9.20 3.18
N LEU A 2 11.56 -9.01 3.86
CA LEU A 2 11.32 -7.80 4.69
C LEU A 2 12.41 -7.56 5.74
N ASN A 3 12.86 -8.61 6.43
CA ASN A 3 13.85 -8.50 7.51
C ASN A 3 15.12 -7.74 7.11
N ALA A 4 15.71 -8.06 5.95
CA ALA A 4 16.96 -7.43 5.51
C ALA A 4 16.85 -5.90 5.38
N VAL A 5 15.72 -5.39 4.88
CA VAL A 5 15.48 -3.94 4.76
C VAL A 5 15.15 -3.33 6.12
N TYR A 6 14.32 -4.00 6.92
CA TYR A 6 13.84 -3.51 8.21
C TYR A 6 14.94 -3.51 9.30
N GLU A 7 16.02 -4.23 9.08
CA GLU A 7 17.22 -4.25 9.92
C GLU A 7 18.22 -3.14 9.58
N LEU A 8 18.02 -2.40 8.47
CA LEU A 8 18.92 -1.30 8.10
C LEU A 8 18.85 -0.15 9.12
N GLY A 9 19.99 0.48 9.39
CA GLY A 9 20.06 1.62 10.31
C GLY A 9 19.19 2.82 9.93
N ALA A 10 18.89 2.99 8.63
CA ALA A 10 17.97 4.01 8.14
C ALA A 10 16.52 3.78 8.62
N TYR A 11 16.19 2.55 9.01
CA TYR A 11 14.89 2.11 9.54
C TYR A 11 15.02 1.64 11.00
N SER A 12 15.79 2.37 11.81
CA SER A 12 15.98 2.04 13.23
C SER A 12 14.65 1.84 13.95
N GLY A 13 14.48 0.68 14.62
CA GLY A 13 13.25 0.30 15.33
C GLY A 13 12.23 -0.47 14.48
N SER A 14 12.39 -0.51 13.16
CA SER A 14 11.42 -1.16 12.27
C SER A 14 11.40 -2.68 12.42
N ALA A 15 12.54 -3.32 12.69
CA ALA A 15 12.59 -4.77 12.96
C ALA A 15 11.70 -5.18 14.15
N GLN A 16 11.69 -4.37 15.23
CA GLN A 16 10.83 -4.60 16.39
C GLN A 16 9.35 -4.45 16.04
N ASN A 17 8.99 -3.41 15.28
CA ASN A 17 7.62 -3.21 14.82
C ASN A 17 7.16 -4.37 13.92
N LEU A 18 8.02 -4.84 13.02
CA LEU A 18 7.71 -5.99 12.16
C LEU A 18 7.45 -7.26 12.96
N ALA A 19 8.24 -7.51 14.01
CA ALA A 19 8.04 -8.64 14.92
C ALA A 19 6.69 -8.55 15.68
N GLN A 20 6.25 -7.34 16.02
CA GLN A 20 4.96 -7.12 16.71
C GLN A 20 3.74 -7.33 15.80
N ILE A 21 3.85 -7.02 14.51
CA ILE A 21 2.77 -7.25 13.53
C ILE A 21 2.48 -8.76 13.37
N GLY A 22 3.52 -9.60 13.47
CA GLY A 22 3.40 -11.05 13.49
C GLY A 22 3.19 -11.73 12.12
N GLY A 23 2.77 -11.00 11.09
CA GLY A 23 2.71 -11.49 9.71
C GLY A 23 1.58 -10.88 8.88
N LEU A 24 1.50 -11.28 7.61
CA LEU A 24 0.49 -10.76 6.66
C LEU A 24 -0.93 -11.23 6.97
N ALA A 25 -1.09 -12.37 7.64
CA ALA A 25 -2.41 -12.84 8.09
C ALA A 25 -3.08 -11.89 9.11
N ASN A 26 -2.32 -10.99 9.72
CA ASN A 26 -2.82 -9.97 10.65
C ASN A 26 -3.07 -8.61 9.97
N ASP A 27 -2.90 -8.53 8.64
CA ASP A 27 -3.11 -7.32 7.85
C ASP A 27 -4.58 -7.16 7.44
N ASN A 28 -5.07 -5.91 7.43
CA ASN A 28 -6.46 -5.62 7.09
C ASN A 28 -6.81 -5.87 5.61
N VAL A 29 -5.80 -5.96 4.73
CA VAL A 29 -5.93 -6.12 3.28
C VAL A 29 -5.51 -7.51 2.84
N PHE A 30 -4.46 -8.08 3.44
CA PHE A 30 -3.87 -9.37 3.00
C PHE A 30 -4.21 -10.57 3.89
N SER A 31 -5.12 -10.41 4.85
CA SER A 31 -5.51 -11.50 5.75
C SER A 31 -6.23 -12.65 5.06
N ASP A 32 -6.79 -12.43 3.87
CA ASP A 32 -7.48 -13.43 3.05
C ASP A 32 -6.57 -14.18 2.07
N GLY A 33 -5.29 -13.85 2.01
CA GLY A 33 -4.31 -14.51 1.16
C GLY A 33 -3.42 -13.53 0.40
N THR A 34 -2.33 -14.04 -0.15
CA THR A 34 -1.33 -13.22 -0.88
C THR A 34 -0.91 -13.84 -2.21
N GLU A 35 -1.47 -14.99 -2.57
CA GLU A 35 -0.98 -15.88 -3.63
C GLU A 35 -0.92 -15.18 -4.99
N LEU A 36 -1.88 -14.29 -5.28
CA LEU A 36 -1.97 -13.56 -6.54
C LEU A 36 -1.28 -12.18 -6.51
N GLN A 37 -0.81 -11.74 -5.34
CA GLN A 37 -0.37 -10.36 -5.10
C GLN A 37 1.09 -10.28 -4.66
N MET A 38 1.71 -11.41 -4.31
CA MET A 38 3.11 -11.48 -3.88
C MET A 38 4.06 -11.62 -5.07
N GLY A 39 4.90 -10.61 -5.28
CA GLY A 39 5.95 -10.65 -6.30
C GLY A 39 7.13 -11.55 -5.92
N SER A 40 7.88 -11.98 -6.93
CA SER A 40 9.21 -12.56 -6.74
C SER A 40 10.26 -11.44 -6.78
N PHE A 41 11.26 -11.49 -5.91
CA PHE A 41 12.31 -10.49 -5.84
C PHE A 41 13.70 -11.13 -5.91
N SER A 42 14.64 -10.40 -6.50
CA SER A 42 16.07 -10.74 -6.53
C SER A 42 16.91 -9.51 -6.21
N GLY A 43 18.14 -9.70 -5.73
CA GLY A 43 19.03 -8.63 -5.27
C GLY A 43 19.18 -8.56 -3.75
N ASP A 44 19.71 -7.43 -3.27
CA ASP A 44 20.01 -7.20 -1.85
C ASP A 44 19.91 -5.70 -1.47
N THR A 45 20.12 -5.39 -0.18
CA THR A 45 19.97 -4.03 0.34
C THR A 45 21.06 -3.04 -0.10
N SER A 46 22.20 -3.53 -0.57
CA SER A 46 23.31 -2.71 -1.07
C SER A 46 23.20 -2.46 -2.57
N SER A 47 22.83 -3.47 -3.35
CA SER A 47 22.71 -3.41 -4.82
C SER A 47 21.31 -3.02 -5.30
N GLY A 48 20.32 -3.07 -4.41
CA GLY A 48 18.91 -2.87 -4.71
C GLY A 48 18.19 -4.18 -5.04
N TYR A 49 16.86 -4.13 -5.02
CA TYR A 49 16.01 -5.26 -5.39
C TYR A 49 15.31 -5.02 -6.73
N VAL A 50 15.19 -6.08 -7.53
CA VAL A 50 14.31 -6.15 -8.71
C VAL A 50 13.16 -7.08 -8.39
N GLY A 51 11.94 -6.56 -8.51
CA GLY A 51 10.69 -7.30 -8.29
C GLY A 51 9.97 -7.60 -9.59
N THR A 52 9.28 -8.74 -9.67
CA THR A 52 8.38 -9.09 -10.77
C THR A 52 7.13 -9.74 -10.21
N LEU A 53 5.97 -9.30 -10.70
CA LEU A 53 4.66 -9.86 -10.38
C LEU A 53 3.86 -10.01 -11.68
N ALA A 54 3.38 -11.22 -11.96
CA ALA A 54 2.46 -11.45 -13.06
C ALA A 54 1.04 -11.08 -12.59
N VAL A 55 0.40 -10.14 -13.29
CA VAL A 55 -0.96 -9.68 -12.96
C VAL A 55 -1.90 -10.06 -14.09
N GLY A 56 -2.89 -10.89 -13.78
CA GLY A 56 -4.01 -11.13 -14.69
C GLY A 56 -4.98 -9.96 -14.64
N VAL A 57 -5.26 -9.35 -15.79
CA VAL A 57 -6.25 -8.26 -15.91
C VAL A 57 -7.35 -8.70 -16.87
N ASP A 58 -8.59 -8.68 -16.41
CA ASP A 58 -9.74 -8.77 -17.31
C ASP A 58 -10.06 -7.39 -17.88
N THR A 59 -9.66 -7.17 -19.13
CA THR A 59 -9.88 -5.91 -19.84
C THR A 59 -11.32 -5.70 -20.30
N ALA A 60 -12.20 -6.71 -20.17
CA ALA A 60 -13.63 -6.55 -20.40
C ALA A 60 -14.36 -5.96 -19.17
N THR A 61 -13.68 -5.90 -18.01
CA THR A 61 -14.22 -5.23 -16.82
C THR A 61 -14.48 -3.76 -17.12
N ALA A 62 -15.73 -3.31 -16.98
CA ALA A 62 -16.06 -1.91 -17.15
C ALA A 62 -15.33 -1.08 -16.09
N PRO A 63 -14.62 0.01 -16.46
CA PRO A 63 -13.96 0.87 -15.49
C PRO A 63 -15.01 1.50 -14.58
N GLY A 64 -14.92 1.20 -13.29
CA GLY A 64 -15.74 1.80 -12.25
C GLY A 64 -14.84 2.43 -11.21
N VAL A 65 -15.11 3.66 -10.82
CA VAL A 65 -14.57 4.19 -9.56
C VAL A 65 -15.42 3.61 -8.44
N SER A 66 -14.82 2.81 -7.57
CA SER A 66 -15.45 2.53 -6.28
C SER A 66 -15.63 3.88 -5.58
N ALA A 67 -16.86 4.18 -5.14
CA ALA A 67 -17.04 5.23 -4.15
C ALA A 67 -16.18 4.79 -2.96
N GLY A 68 -15.08 5.51 -2.71
CA GLY A 68 -14.22 5.22 -1.57
C GLY A 68 -15.08 5.08 -0.32
N ALA A 69 -14.71 4.14 0.56
CA ALA A 69 -15.43 3.88 1.80
C ALA A 69 -15.83 5.22 2.44
N GLY A 70 -17.14 5.52 2.40
CA GLY A 70 -17.67 6.83 2.73
C GLY A 70 -17.40 7.16 4.19
N GLY A 71 -16.28 7.82 4.46
CA GLY A 71 -16.11 8.66 5.63
C GLY A 71 -17.02 9.87 5.45
N GLY A 72 -18.07 9.96 6.28
CA GLY A 72 -19.10 10.97 6.18
C GLY A 72 -18.56 12.41 6.16
N GLY A 73 -19.29 13.28 5.43
CA GLY A 73 -19.20 14.73 5.60
C GLY A 73 -18.05 15.41 4.86
N GLY A 74 -18.11 15.46 3.53
CA GLY A 74 -17.38 16.48 2.79
C GLY A 74 -17.96 17.86 3.13
N GLY A 75 -17.20 18.70 3.84
CA GLY A 75 -17.58 20.07 4.14
C GLY A 75 -17.79 20.88 2.86
N GLN A 76 -18.84 21.72 2.86
CA GLN A 76 -19.11 22.68 1.80
C GLN A 76 -17.87 23.56 1.56
N PRO A 77 -17.39 23.73 0.31
CA PRO A 77 -16.32 24.67 0.03
C PRO A 77 -16.75 26.11 0.39
N PRO A 78 -15.84 26.98 0.88
CA PRO A 78 -16.17 28.38 1.17
C PRO A 78 -16.71 29.08 -0.08
N SER A 79 -17.83 29.77 0.05
CA SER A 79 -18.35 30.65 -1.01
C SER A 79 -17.33 31.76 -1.26
N GLY A 80 -16.63 31.67 -2.40
CA GLY A 80 -15.68 32.67 -2.85
C GLY A 80 -16.35 34.06 -2.85
N GLY A 81 -15.72 34.99 -2.14
CA GLY A 81 -16.13 36.39 -2.11
C GLY A 81 -16.16 36.96 -3.52
N GLY A 82 -17.32 37.47 -3.92
CA GLY A 82 -17.46 38.23 -5.15
C GLY A 82 -16.59 39.51 -5.10
N PRO A 83 -15.98 39.92 -6.22
CA PRO A 83 -15.20 41.15 -6.29
C PRO A 83 -16.06 42.36 -5.95
N GLY A 84 -15.62 43.16 -4.98
CA GLY A 84 -16.16 44.50 -4.78
C GLY A 84 -15.89 45.36 -6.00
N ASN A 85 -16.94 46.05 -6.46
CA ASN A 85 -16.95 47.38 -7.07
C ASN A 85 -18.38 47.93 -6.96
#